data_AF-A0A536F9V3-F1
#
_entry.id   AF-A0A536F9V3-F1
#
_cell.length_a   1.000
_cell.length_b   1.000
_cell.length_c   1.000
_cell.angle_alpha   90.00
_cell.angle_beta   90.00
_cell.angle_gamma   90.00
#
_symmetry.space_group_name_H-M   'P 1'
#
loop_
_entity.id
_entity.type
_entity.pdbx_description
1 polymer ?
#
loop_
_entity_poly.entity_id
_entity_poly.type
_entity_poly.pdbx_seq_one_letter_code
_entity_poly.pdbx_strand_id
1 'polypeptide(L)'
;MTKTMRFGIQTGPQHVSWGELVDIWQVADGLKFDTAWTFDHFFPIMSDPKGSQLEGWVALTALAMKTQQVRVGTLVTAKLSRGCGPKTRPPGTARTTTSRRRIAIRSRCRNPGHPS
;
A
#
# COMPACT_ATOMS: atom_id res chain seq x y z
N MET A 1 -10.11 -26.85 6.61
CA MET A 1 -10.33 -25.40 6.38
C MET A 1 -9.97 -25.08 4.94
N THR A 2 -10.95 -24.78 4.09
CA THR A 2 -10.71 -24.30 2.73
C THR A 2 -10.33 -22.82 2.80
N LYS A 3 -9.14 -22.46 2.31
CA LYS A 3 -8.69 -21.06 2.25
C LYS A 3 -9.46 -20.35 1.13
N THR A 4 -10.33 -19.41 1.47
CA THR A 4 -11.07 -18.62 0.48
C THR A 4 -10.10 -17.78 -0.35
N MET A 5 -10.22 -17.84 -1.67
CA MET A 5 -9.48 -17.00 -2.60
C MET A 5 -9.95 -15.54 -2.49
N ARG A 6 -9.01 -14.59 -2.56
CA ARG A 6 -9.27 -13.16 -2.38
C ARG A 6 -8.56 -12.38 -3.47
N PHE A 7 -9.23 -11.38 -4.03
CA PHE A 7 -8.70 -10.59 -5.13
C PHE A 7 -8.43 -9.15 -4.69
N GLY A 8 -7.35 -8.58 -5.21
CA GLY A 8 -6.97 -7.20 -4.92
C GLY A 8 -6.38 -6.50 -6.12
N ILE A 9 -6.41 -5.17 -6.08
CA ILE A 9 -5.80 -4.31 -7.10
C ILE A 9 -4.56 -3.60 -6.55
N GLN A 10 -3.62 -3.29 -7.42
CA GLN A 10 -2.47 -2.44 -7.11
C GLN A 10 -2.34 -1.39 -8.21
N THR A 11 -2.32 -0.12 -7.82
CA THR A 11 -2.17 1.04 -8.71
C THR A 11 -1.00 1.88 -8.26
N GLY A 12 -0.23 2.44 -9.20
CA GLY A 12 0.84 3.37 -8.87
C GLY A 12 0.35 4.82 -8.84
N PRO A 13 0.83 5.67 -7.91
CA PRO A 13 0.56 7.11 -7.93
C PRO A 13 1.41 7.89 -8.95
N GLN A 14 1.93 7.21 -9.97
CA GLN A 14 2.84 7.77 -10.98
C GLN A 14 2.11 7.92 -12.32
N HIS A 15 2.36 9.01 -13.06
CA HIS A 15 1.77 9.28 -14.38
C HIS A 15 0.25 9.13 -14.43
N VAL A 16 -0.42 9.45 -13.33
CA VAL A 16 -1.87 9.34 -13.20
C VAL A 16 -2.38 10.61 -12.54
N SER A 17 -3.50 11.14 -13.03
CA SER A 17 -4.19 12.21 -12.34
C SER A 17 -4.86 11.69 -11.07
N TRP A 18 -5.11 12.58 -10.11
CA TRP A 18 -5.84 12.21 -8.90
C TRP A 18 -7.25 11.68 -9.22
N GLY A 19 -7.95 12.26 -10.20
CA GLY A 19 -9.29 11.85 -10.59
C GLY A 19 -9.32 10.40 -11.09
N GLU A 20 -8.43 10.06 -12.02
CA GLU A 20 -8.33 8.70 -12.55
C GLU A 20 -8.02 7.67 -11.45
N LEU A 21 -7.15 8.03 -10.51
CA LEU A 21 -6.81 7.15 -9.39
C LEU A 21 -8.01 6.91 -8.46
N VAL A 22 -8.80 7.95 -8.19
CA VAL A 22 -10.05 7.83 -7.41
C VAL A 22 -11.06 6.97 -8.14
N ASP A 23 -11.26 7.18 -9.44
CA ASP A 23 -12.24 6.44 -10.25
C ASP A 23 -11.94 4.94 -10.23
N ILE A 24 -10.67 4.56 -10.46
CA ILE A 24 -10.23 3.15 -10.40
C ILE A 24 -10.54 2.53 -9.03
N TRP A 25 -10.26 3.26 -7.95
CA TRP A 25 -10.45 2.73 -6.59
C TRP A 25 -11.93 2.63 -6.21
N GLN A 26 -12.76 3.57 -6.66
CA GLN A 26 -14.20 3.52 -6.44
C GLN A 26 -14.86 2.39 -7.24
N VAL A 27 -14.43 2.16 -8.48
CA VAL A 27 -14.86 1.02 -9.28
C VAL A 27 -14.47 -0.29 -8.60
N ALA A 28 -13.23 -0.42 -8.12
CA ALA A 28 -12.78 -1.61 -7.40
C ALA A 28 -13.54 -1.83 -6.08
N ASP A 29 -13.87 -0.76 -5.37
CA ASP A 29 -14.69 -0.84 -4.15
C ASP A 29 -16.12 -1.31 -4.46
N GLY A 30 -16.73 -0.79 -5.53
CA GLY A 30 -18.06 -1.20 -6.01
C GLY A 30 -18.11 -2.67 -6.47
N LEU A 31 -17.03 -3.14 -7.08
CA LEU A 31 -16.85 -4.55 -7.49
C LEU A 31 -16.46 -5.49 -6.33
N LYS A 32 -16.38 -4.97 -5.10
CA LYS A 32 -16.08 -5.73 -3.87
C LYS A 32 -14.72 -6.42 -3.88
N PHE A 33 -13.70 -5.77 -4.43
CA PHE A 33 -12.33 -6.24 -4.23
C PHE A 33 -11.96 -6.27 -2.75
N ASP A 34 -11.17 -7.26 -2.33
CA ASP A 34 -10.83 -7.47 -0.92
C ASP A 34 -9.77 -6.50 -0.41
N THR A 35 -8.87 -6.06 -1.29
CA THR A 35 -7.77 -5.14 -0.98
C THR A 35 -7.41 -4.24 -2.15
N ALA A 36 -7.03 -2.99 -1.86
CA ALA A 36 -6.45 -2.06 -2.83
C ALA A 36 -5.13 -1.53 -2.29
N TRP A 37 -4.14 -1.40 -3.16
CA TRP A 37 -2.78 -1.06 -2.78
C TRP A 37 -2.20 0.06 -3.64
N THR A 38 -1.52 1.00 -2.99
CA THR A 38 -0.63 1.99 -3.64
C THR A 38 0.82 1.70 -3.26
N PHE A 39 1.79 2.45 -3.78
CA PHE A 39 3.18 2.40 -3.32
C PHE A 39 3.67 3.78 -2.90
N ASP A 40 4.69 3.79 -2.05
CA ASP A 40 5.21 5.00 -1.44
C ASP A 40 6.58 5.35 -2.04
N HIS A 41 6.56 6.15 -3.11
CA HIS A 41 7.75 6.73 -3.72
C HIS A 41 7.53 8.23 -3.91
N PHE A 42 8.56 9.03 -3.63
CA PHE A 42 8.56 10.47 -3.92
C PHE A 42 8.83 10.77 -5.41
N PHE A 43 9.42 9.83 -6.13
CA PHE A 43 9.74 9.96 -7.55
C PHE A 43 9.25 8.73 -8.33
N PRO A 44 8.87 8.87 -9.60
CA PRO A 44 8.49 7.74 -10.44
C PRO A 44 9.62 6.70 -10.52
N ILE A 45 9.30 5.41 -10.38
CA ILE A 45 10.31 4.33 -10.31
C ILE A 45 10.43 3.52 -11.61
N MET A 46 9.39 3.53 -12.46
CA MET A 46 9.32 2.71 -13.69
C MET A 46 9.19 3.54 -14.97
N SER A 47 9.41 4.85 -14.90
CA SER A 47 9.02 5.79 -15.94
C SER A 47 9.85 7.07 -15.89
N ASP A 48 9.56 8.04 -16.77
CA ASP A 48 10.27 9.32 -16.81
C ASP A 48 10.35 9.95 -15.41
N PRO A 49 11.56 10.15 -14.84
CA PRO A 49 11.73 10.73 -13.52
C PRO A 49 11.14 12.14 -13.35
N LYS A 50 10.85 12.83 -14.46
CA LYS A 50 10.17 14.13 -14.47
C LYS A 50 8.64 14.02 -14.49
N GLY A 51 8.11 12.80 -14.50
CA GLY A 51 6.69 12.53 -14.48
C GLY A 51 5.99 12.95 -13.19
N SER A 52 4.67 13.13 -13.27
CA SER A 52 3.84 13.42 -12.10
C SER A 52 3.84 12.24 -11.13
N GLN A 53 4.06 12.53 -9.85
CA GLN A 53 4.03 11.56 -8.75
C GLN A 53 3.22 12.13 -7.60
N LEU A 54 2.18 11.42 -7.17
CA LEU A 54 1.48 11.73 -5.92
C LEU A 54 2.24 11.11 -4.74
N GLU A 55 2.30 11.84 -3.62
CA GLU A 55 2.90 11.33 -2.40
C GLU A 55 2.06 10.15 -1.86
N GLY A 56 2.72 9.02 -1.59
CA GLY A 56 2.05 7.73 -1.42
C GLY A 56 1.14 7.65 -0.19
N TRP A 57 1.50 8.30 0.92
CA TRP A 57 0.72 8.27 2.16
C TRP A 57 -0.48 9.20 2.12
N VAL A 58 -0.31 10.41 1.58
CA VAL A 58 -1.37 11.38 1.36
C VAL A 58 -2.37 10.81 0.37
N ALA A 59 -1.89 10.26 -0.76
CA ALA A 59 -2.75 9.60 -1.74
C ALA A 59 -3.51 8.42 -1.10
N LEU A 60 -2.82 7.55 -0.35
CA LEU A 60 -3.48 6.43 0.34
C LEU A 60 -4.57 6.91 1.30
N THR A 61 -4.28 7.93 2.11
CA THR A 61 -5.23 8.46 3.11
C THR A 61 -6.46 9.05 2.41
N ALA A 62 -6.26 9.82 1.34
CA ALA A 62 -7.35 10.40 0.58
C ALA A 62 -8.18 9.31 -0.14
N LEU A 63 -7.56 8.26 -0.68
CA LEU A 63 -8.27 7.14 -1.31
C LEU A 63 -9.04 6.30 -0.29
N ALA A 64 -8.52 6.16 0.93
CA ALA A 64 -9.22 5.50 2.03
C ALA A 64 -10.52 6.21 2.39
N MET A 65 -10.55 7.55 2.28
CA MET A 65 -11.76 8.36 2.49
C MET A 65 -12.77 8.23 1.34
N LYS A 66 -12.29 7.96 0.12
CA LYS A 66 -13.13 7.85 -1.10
C LYS A 66 -13.73 6.46 -1.33
N THR A 67 -13.32 5.46 -0.56
CA THR A 67 -13.78 4.07 -0.66
C THR A 67 -14.51 3.64 0.62
N GLN A 68 -15.33 2.59 0.56
CA GLN A 68 -16.21 2.18 1.66
C GLN A 68 -15.97 0.76 2.23
N GLN A 69 -15.53 -0.19 1.42
CA GLN A 69 -15.48 -1.61 1.79
C GLN A 69 -14.08 -2.20 1.66
N VAL A 70 -13.33 -1.78 0.63
CA VAL A 70 -12.00 -2.29 0.32
C VAL A 70 -11.01 -1.97 1.45
N ARG A 71 -10.14 -2.94 1.75
CA ARG A 71 -9.05 -2.74 2.71
C ARG A 71 -7.85 -2.16 1.99
N VAL A 72 -7.39 -1.01 2.45
CA VAL A 72 -6.36 -0.23 1.75
C VAL A 72 -4.98 -0.43 2.38
N GLY A 73 -3.92 -0.22 1.59
CA GLY A 73 -2.57 -0.27 2.12
C GLY A 73 -1.49 0.20 1.15
N THR A 74 -0.25 0.22 1.62
CA THR A 74 0.95 0.47 0.80
C THR A 74 1.76 -0.81 0.55
N LEU A 75 2.11 -1.02 -0.71
CA LEU A 75 2.96 -2.09 -1.25
C LEU A 75 3.92 -1.50 -2.30
N VAL A 76 5.11 -1.01 -1.95
CA VAL A 76 5.80 -1.12 -0.66
C VAL A 76 6.06 0.27 -0.08
N THR A 77 6.17 0.34 1.25
CA THR A 77 6.73 1.51 1.93
C THR A 77 8.23 1.33 2.12
N ALA A 78 9.02 2.32 1.69
CA ALA A 78 10.44 2.38 1.99
C ALA A 78 10.62 2.64 3.51
N LYS A 79 11.40 1.79 4.18
CA LYS A 79 11.93 2.16 5.50
C LYS A 79 13.21 2.95 5.27
N LEU A 80 13.30 4.16 5.84
CA LEU A 80 14.61 4.77 6.06
C LEU A 80 15.45 3.76 6.83
N SER A 81 16.54 3.27 6.24
CA SER A 81 17.46 2.37 6.89
C SER A 81 18.27 3.14 7.94
N ARG A 82 17.69 3.29 9.13
CA ARG A 82 18.45 3.55 10.36
C ARG A 82 18.49 2.25 11.15
N GLY A 83 19.62 1.54 11.08
CA GLY A 83 19.94 0.37 11.90
C GLY A 83 19.05 -0.87 11.69
N CYS A 84 19.54 -1.86 10.95
CA CYS A 84 18.95 -3.20 10.97
C CYS A 84 19.19 -3.86 12.34
N GLY A 85 18.32 -3.61 13.31
CA GLY A 85 18.29 -4.37 14.55
C GLY A 85 17.81 -5.82 14.34
N PRO A 86 18.10 -6.75 15.26
CA PRO A 86 17.78 -8.17 15.12
C PRO A 86 16.27 -8.39 14.93
N LYS A 87 15.92 -9.26 13.97
CA LYS A 87 14.54 -9.63 13.63
C LYS A 87 13.95 -10.63 14.65
N THR A 88 13.95 -10.31 15.94
CA THR A 88 13.16 -11.08 16.92
C THR A 88 11.84 -10.35 17.16
N ARG A 89 10.73 -10.98 16.76
CA ARG A 89 9.39 -10.50 17.12
C ARG A 89 9.09 -10.96 18.55
N PRO A 90 8.97 -10.08 19.56
CA PRO A 90 8.46 -10.51 20.86
C PRO A 90 6.99 -10.96 20.71
N PRO A 91 6.59 -12.10 21.28
CA PRO A 91 5.19 -12.47 21.36
C PRO A 91 4.46 -11.53 22.31
N GLY A 92 3.29 -11.00 21.91
CA GLY A 92 2.35 -10.40 22.87
C GLY A 92 1.97 -8.92 22.71
N THR A 93 2.31 -8.22 21.63
CA THR A 93 1.68 -6.91 21.39
C THR A 93 0.24 -7.10 20.91
N ALA A 94 -0.68 -7.06 21.87
CA ALA A 94 -2.12 -7.04 21.63
C ALA A 94 -2.45 -5.90 20.67
N ARG A 95 -3.09 -6.25 19.56
CA ARG A 95 -3.66 -5.29 18.61
C ARG A 95 -5.06 -4.92 19.09
N THR A 96 -5.16 -3.97 19.99
CA THR A 96 -6.44 -3.34 20.33
C THR A 96 -6.82 -2.40 19.19
N THR A 97 -7.82 -2.72 18.36
CA THR A 97 -8.60 -1.69 17.62
C THR A 97 -9.80 -2.25 16.87
N THR A 98 -10.93 -1.57 17.06
CA THR A 98 -12.31 -2.01 16.88
C THR A 98 -12.92 -1.65 15.52
N SER A 99 -12.11 -1.41 14.48
CA SER A 99 -12.60 -1.04 13.14
C SER A 99 -12.21 -2.08 12.09
N ARG A 100 -13.18 -2.50 11.26
CA ARG A 100 -12.98 -3.49 10.17
C ARG A 100 -12.10 -2.97 9.02
N ARG A 101 -11.77 -1.67 8.98
CA ARG A 101 -10.85 -1.10 7.98
C ARG A 101 -9.43 -1.06 8.55
N ARG A 102 -8.60 -2.02 8.15
CA ARG A 102 -7.17 -2.04 8.47
C ARG A 102 -6.39 -1.40 7.33
N ILE A 103 -5.68 -0.31 7.61
CA ILE A 103 -4.57 0.14 6.76
C ILE A 103 -3.43 -0.86 6.94
N ALA A 104 -3.03 -1.52 5.87
CA ALA A 104 -1.95 -2.49 5.89
C ALA A 104 -0.67 -1.89 5.29
N ILE A 105 0.43 -2.00 6.01
CA ILE A 105 1.75 -1.56 5.54
C ILE A 105 2.61 -2.79 5.31
N ARG A 106 3.12 -2.96 4.09
CA ARG A 106 4.16 -3.96 3.81
C ARG A 106 5.45 -3.24 3.39
N SER A 107 6.43 -3.28 4.27
CA SER A 107 7.78 -2.78 3.99
C SER A 107 8.64 -3.85 3.33
N ARG A 108 9.41 -3.50 2.31
CA ARG A 108 10.50 -4.36 1.80
C ARG A 108 11.77 -4.08 2.61
N CYS A 109 12.34 -5.11 3.25
CA CYS A 109 13.72 -5.04 3.75
C CYS A 109 14.64 -5.50 2.63
N ARG A 110 15.54 -4.63 2.14
CA ARG A 110 16.62 -5.03 1.23
C ARG A 110 17.64 -5.83 2.05
N ASN A 111 17.93 -7.07 1.68
CA ASN A 111 19.03 -7.82 2.29
C ASN A 111 20.33 -7.32 1.61
N PRO A 112 21.33 -6.83 2.35
CA PRO A 112 22.54 -6.25 1.74
C PRO A 112 23.44 -7.26 1.00
N GLY A 113 23.04 -8.54 0.86
CA GLY A 113 23.88 -9.60 0.29
C GLY A 113 23.28 -10.37 -0.89
N HIS A 114 22.25 -9.89 -1.58
CA HIS A 114 21.72 -10.56 -2.78
C HIS A 114 21.81 -9.63 -3.99
N PRO A 115 22.60 -9.96 -5.04
CA PRO A 115 22.59 -9.21 -6.28
C PRO A 115 21.30 -9.49 -7.06
N SER A 116 20.89 -8.48 -7.84
CA SER A 116 19.70 -8.45 -8.70
C SER A 116 19.75 -9.46 -9.84
#